data_AF-A0A5C5UWE8-F1
#
_entry.id   AF-A0A5C5UWE8-F1
#
_cell.length_a   1.000
_cell.length_b   1.000
_cell.length_c   1.000
_cell.angle_alpha   90.00
_cell.angle_beta   90.00
_cell.angle_gamma   90.00
#
_symmetry.space_group_name_H-M   'P 1'
#
loop_
_entity.id
_entity.type
_entity.pdbx_description
1 polymer ?
#
loop_
_entity_poly.entity_id
_entity_poly.type
_entity_poly.pdbx_seq_one_letter_code
_entity_poly.pdbx_strand_id
1 'polypeptide(L)'
;MTEHQDNQRLRTMKQCLLLCSVAQCFHSGFTVQELVDRFQQKVGYIHYRTAMRYANNLEMCGLIEEVEGKPNKRGKASRRFKWAGWPEPLH
;
A
#
# COMPACT_ATOMS: atom_id res chain seq x y z
N MET A 1 -8.04 -24.41 12.68
CA MET A 1 -7.97 -22.93 12.73
C MET A 1 -9.26 -22.44 13.32
N THR A 2 -9.23 -21.47 14.23
CA THR A 2 -10.43 -20.98 14.92
C THR A 2 -11.08 -19.86 14.12
N GLU A 3 -12.40 -19.73 14.17
CA GLU A 3 -13.20 -18.70 13.46
C GLU A 3 -12.64 -17.27 13.62
N HIS A 4 -12.06 -16.98 14.79
CA HIS A 4 -11.40 -15.71 15.07
C HIS A 4 -10.18 -15.44 14.15
N GLN A 5 -9.37 -16.47 13.87
CA GLN A 5 -8.20 -16.35 12.99
C GLN A 5 -8.62 -16.08 11.55
N ASP A 6 -9.69 -16.72 11.07
CA ASP A 6 -10.19 -16.52 9.72
C ASP A 6 -10.80 -15.13 9.53
N ASN A 7 -11.54 -14.64 10.53
CA ASN A 7 -12.06 -13.27 10.52
C ASN A 7 -10.94 -12.21 10.47
N GLN A 8 -9.82 -12.43 11.19
CA GLN A 8 -8.67 -11.53 11.09
C GLN A 8 -8.00 -11.58 9.72
N ARG A 9 -7.87 -12.76 9.11
CA ARG A 9 -7.31 -12.92 7.77
C ARG A 9 -8.16 -12.22 6.72
N LEU A 10 -9.47 -12.43 6.75
CA LEU A 10 -10.41 -11.78 5.82
C LEU A 10 -10.35 -10.26 5.94
N ARG A 11 -10.28 -9.72 7.16
CA ARG A 11 -10.11 -8.28 7.37
C ARG A 11 -8.80 -7.77 6.78
N THR A 12 -7.71 -8.51 6.97
CA THR A 12 -6.40 -8.16 6.43
C THR A 12 -6.41 -8.18 4.90
N MET A 13 -6.97 -9.23 4.28
CA MET A 13 -7.11 -9.33 2.83
C MET A 13 -7.95 -8.18 2.26
N LYS A 14 -9.09 -7.87 2.88
CA LYS A 14 -9.93 -6.73 2.49
C LYS A 14 -9.15 -5.42 2.50
N GLN A 15 -8.38 -5.16 3.56
CA GLN A 15 -7.59 -3.94 3.66
C GLN A 15 -6.48 -3.87 2.60
N CYS A 16 -5.78 -4.98 2.34
CA CYS A 16 -4.79 -5.05 1.27
C CYS A 16 -5.42 -4.74 -0.10
N LEU A 17 -6.56 -5.36 -0.43
CA LEU A 17 -7.24 -5.15 -1.71
C LEU A 17 -7.69 -3.69 -1.89
N LEU A 18 -8.24 -3.07 -0.84
CA LEU A 18 -8.61 -1.66 -0.88
C LEU A 18 -7.38 -0.76 -1.11
N LEU A 19 -6.27 -1.04 -0.43
CA LEU A 19 -5.02 -0.29 -0.66
C LEU A 19 -4.45 -0.50 -2.06
N CYS A 20 -4.49 -1.70 -2.62
CA CYS A 20 -4.10 -1.96 -4.01
C CYS A 20 -4.92 -1.12 -4.99
N SER A 21 -6.25 -1.08 -4.81
CA SER A 21 -7.14 -0.31 -5.69
C SER A 21 -6.80 1.18 -5.70
N VAL A 22 -6.40 1.71 -4.54
CA VAL A 22 -5.95 3.10 -4.40
C VAL A 22 -4.55 3.29 -4.99
N ALA A 23 -3.61 2.37 -4.72
CA ALA A 23 -2.25 2.41 -5.24
C ALA A 23 -2.20 2.37 -6.77
N GLN A 24 -3.07 1.59 -7.40
CA GLN A 24 -3.21 1.48 -8.86
C GLN A 24 -3.57 2.82 -9.53
N CYS A 25 -4.16 3.77 -8.79
CA CYS A 25 -4.50 5.08 -9.33
C CYS A 25 -3.29 6.02 -9.47
N PHE A 26 -2.12 5.67 -8.95
CA PHE A 26 -0.92 6.50 -9.01
C PHE A 26 -0.01 6.11 -10.18
N HIS A 27 0.21 7.06 -11.09
CA HIS A 27 0.97 6.85 -12.33
C HIS A 27 2.42 7.34 -12.24
N SER A 28 2.73 8.26 -11.31
CA SER A 28 4.04 8.92 -11.17
C SER A 28 4.74 8.61 -9.83
N GLY A 29 4.36 7.47 -9.23
CA GLY A 29 4.76 7.07 -7.89
C GLY A 29 4.14 7.92 -6.78
N PHE A 30 4.21 7.44 -5.55
CA PHE A 30 3.53 7.99 -4.38
C PHE A 30 4.27 7.68 -3.09
N THR A 31 4.08 8.53 -2.09
CA THR A 31 4.46 8.30 -0.71
C THR A 31 3.33 7.61 0.05
N VAL A 32 3.64 7.02 1.21
CA VAL A 32 2.60 6.48 2.10
C VAL A 32 1.59 7.56 2.50
N GLN A 33 2.02 8.82 2.65
CA GLN A 33 1.10 9.91 2.98
C GLN A 33 0.10 10.16 1.84
N GLU A 34 0.57 10.26 0.59
CA GLU A 34 -0.31 10.42 -0.57
C GLU A 34 -1.29 9.25 -0.71
N LEU A 35 -0.84 8.03 -0.39
CA LEU A 35 -1.70 6.84 -0.36
C LEU A 35 -2.80 6.95 0.72
N VAL A 36 -2.45 7.40 1.93
CA VAL A 36 -3.41 7.63 3.03
C VAL A 36 -4.43 8.69 2.64
N ASP A 37 -3.98 9.82 2.10
CA ASP A 37 -4.85 10.93 1.70
C ASP A 37 -5.84 10.48 0.62
N ARG A 38 -5.36 9.72 -0.37
CA ARG A 38 -6.23 9.17 -1.41
C ARG A 38 -7.19 8.10 -0.88
N PHE A 39 -6.74 7.25 0.03
CA PHE A 39 -7.60 6.25 0.68
C PHE A 39 -8.72 6.93 1.47
N GLN A 40 -8.42 8.02 2.17
CA GLN A 40 -9.41 8.85 2.88
C GLN A 40 -10.46 9.45 1.95
N GLN A 41 -10.07 9.87 0.75
CA GLN A 41 -10.99 10.43 -0.24
C GLN A 41 -11.88 9.39 -0.94
N LYS A 42 -11.42 8.15 -1.07
CA LYS A 42 -12.07 7.14 -1.93
C LYS A 42 -12.69 5.96 -1.19
N VAL A 43 -12.18 5.64 -0.01
CA VAL A 43 -12.53 4.41 0.71
C VAL A 43 -13.00 4.70 2.13
N GLY A 44 -12.23 5.51 2.87
CA GLY A 44 -12.53 5.83 4.27
C GLY A 44 -11.25 6.04 5.08
N TYR A 45 -11.33 5.95 6.40
CA TYR A 45 -10.18 6.25 7.25
C TYR A 45 -9.16 5.09 7.34
N ILE A 46 -7.87 5.43 7.30
CA ILE A 46 -6.77 4.52 7.65
C ILE A 46 -5.67 5.26 8.40
N HIS A 47 -5.16 4.66 9.48
CA HIS A 47 -4.01 5.21 10.19
C HIS A 47 -2.73 5.08 9.35
N TYR A 48 -1.88 6.11 9.37
CA TYR A 48 -0.60 6.13 8.67
C TYR A 48 0.28 4.90 8.95
N ARG A 49 0.41 4.50 10.24
CA ARG A 49 1.20 3.32 10.63
C ARG A 49 0.67 2.02 10.03
N THR A 50 -0.65 1.92 9.92
CA THR A 50 -1.34 0.78 9.31
C THR A 50 -1.13 0.77 7.80
N ALA A 51 -1.26 1.92 7.13
CA ALA A 51 -0.98 2.07 5.70
C ALA A 51 0.48 1.73 5.37
N MET A 52 1.43 2.16 6.20
CA MET A 52 2.85 1.84 6.04
C MET A 52 3.12 0.33 6.14
N ARG A 53 2.52 -0.35 7.13
CA ARG A 53 2.63 -1.82 7.25
C ARG A 53 2.07 -2.52 6.01
N TYR A 54 0.91 -2.08 5.52
CA TYR A 54 0.34 -2.66 4.32
C TYR A 54 1.15 -2.34 3.07
N ALA A 55 1.68 -1.13 2.90
CA ALA A 55 2.57 -0.79 1.79
C ALA A 55 3.80 -1.71 1.76
N ASN A 56 4.42 -1.98 2.91
CA ASN A 56 5.52 -2.95 2.99
C ASN A 56 5.08 -4.37 2.55
N ASN A 57 3.90 -4.81 2.96
CA ASN A 57 3.38 -6.11 2.51
C ASN A 57 3.14 -6.13 1.00
N LEU A 58 2.58 -5.05 0.43
CA LEU A 58 2.35 -4.94 -1.00
C LEU A 58 3.67 -4.95 -1.79
N GLU A 59 4.69 -4.30 -1.25
CA GLU A 59 6.04 -4.29 -1.81
C GLU A 59 6.66 -5.69 -1.77
N MET A 60 6.59 -6.38 -0.63
CA MET A 60 7.05 -7.77 -0.52
C MET A 60 6.33 -8.71 -1.48
N CYS A 61 5.08 -8.42 -1.82
CA CYS A 61 4.29 -9.17 -2.80
C CYS A 61 4.51 -8.72 -4.25
N GLY A 62 5.37 -7.75 -4.51
CA GLY A 62 5.65 -7.23 -5.86
C GLY A 62 4.50 -6.44 -6.49
N LEU A 63 3.51 -5.99 -5.71
CA LEU A 63 2.38 -5.19 -6.20
C LEU A 63 2.75 -3.71 -6.36
N ILE A 64 3.71 -3.27 -5.54
CA ILE A 64 4.31 -1.94 -5.62
C ILE A 64 5.83 -2.09 -5.54
N GLU A 65 6.57 -1.17 -6.13
CA GLU A 65 8.03 -1.14 -6.10
C GLU A 65 8.50 0.14 -5.42
N GLU A 66 9.44 0.03 -4.48
CA GLU A 66 10.14 1.20 -3.95
C GLU A 66 10.95 1.88 -5.06
N VAL A 67 10.83 3.20 -5.14
CA VAL A 67 11.59 4.05 -6.06
C VAL A 67 12.26 5.16 -5.28
N GLU A 68 13.43 5.57 -5.74
CA GLU A 68 14.16 6.67 -5.12
C GLU A 68 13.30 7.95 -5.13
N GLY A 69 13.02 8.46 -3.93
CA GLY A 69 12.35 9.74 -3.78
C GLY A 69 13.35 10.89 -3.77
N LYS A 70 12.89 12.06 -4.21
CA LYS A 70 13.67 13.29 -4.04
C LYS A 70 13.98 13.49 -2.54
N PRO A 71 15.22 13.87 -2.18
CA PRO A 71 15.57 14.16 -0.81
C PRO A 71 14.66 15.26 -0.25
N ASN A 72 14.16 15.06 0.97
CA ASN A 72 13.43 16.09 1.68
C ASN A 72 14.38 17.21 2.11
N LYS A 73 13.83 18.31 2.66
CA LYS A 73 14.60 19.48 3.15
C LYS A 73 15.68 19.13 4.21
N ARG A 74 15.67 17.91 4.76
CA ARG A 74 16.65 17.39 5.72
C ARG A 74 17.62 16.38 5.10
N GLY A 75 17.67 16.28 3.77
CA GLY A 75 18.57 15.39 3.03
C GLY A 75 18.16 13.91 3.06
N LYS A 76 17.04 13.54 3.69
CA LYS A 76 16.57 12.16 3.73
C LYS A 76 15.63 11.91 2.55
N ALA A 77 15.93 10.92 1.71
CA ALA A 77 15.02 10.48 0.66
C ALA A 77 13.67 10.10 1.28
N SER A 78 12.59 10.74 0.81
CA SER A 78 11.25 10.31 1.17
C SER A 78 10.97 9.01 0.41
N ARG A 79 10.81 7.89 1.11
CA ARG A 79 10.46 6.60 0.52
C ARG A 79 9.22 6.75 -0.37
N ARG A 80 9.37 6.45 -1.67
CA ARG A 80 8.30 6.49 -2.66
C ARG A 80 8.10 5.09 -3.23
N PHE A 81 6.90 4.83 -3.71
CA PHE A 81 6.52 3.59 -4.36
C PHE A 81 5.92 3.90 -5.73
N LYS A 82 5.97 2.95 -6.66
CA LYS A 82 5.16 2.96 -7.88
C LYS A 82 4.32 1.69 -7.94
N TRP A 83 3.16 1.77 -8.60
CA TRP A 83 2.38 0.58 -8.91
C TRP A 83 3.15 -0.32 -9.87
N ALA A 84 3.31 -1.60 -9.52
CA ALA A 84 4.06 -2.58 -10.31
C ALA A 84 3.14 -3.50 -11.14
N GLY A 85 1.86 -3.59 -10.78
CA GLY A 85 0.90 -4.48 -11.44
C GLY A 85 0.39 -5.56 -10.50
N TRP A 86 -0.60 -6.32 -10.96
CA TRP A 86 -1.00 -7.55 -10.28
C TRP A 86 -0.01 -8.66 -10.65
N PRO A 87 0.38 -9.55 -9.71
CA PRO A 87 1.20 -10.70 -10.04
C PRO A 87 0.48 -11.58 -11.06
N GLU A 88 1.25 -12.22 -11.94
CA GLU A 88 0.69 -13.17 -12.89
C GLU A 88 -0.01 -14.31 -12.15
N PRO A 89 -1.15 -14.80 -12.64
CA PRO A 89 -1.78 -16.00 -12.09
C PRO A 89 -0.79 -17.17 -12.12
N LEU A 90 -0.73 -17.95 -11.04
CA LEU A 90 0.01 -19.20 -11.05
C LEU A 90 -0.66 -20.14 -12.07
N HIS A 91 0.10 -20.54 -13.09
CA HIS A 91 -0.31 -21.53 -14.09
C HIS A 91 -0.27 -22.96 -13.54
#